data_AF-A0A1W2H2H9-F1
#
_entry.id   AF-A0A1W2H2H9-F1
#
_cell.length_a   1.000
_cell.length_b   1.000
_cell.length_c   1.000
_cell.angle_alpha   90.00
_cell.angle_beta   90.00
_cell.angle_gamma   90.00
#
_symmetry.space_group_name_H-M   'P 1'
#
loop_
_entity.id
_entity.type
_entity.pdbx_description
1 polymer ?
#
loop_
_entity_poly.entity_id
_entity_poly.type
_entity_poly.pdbx_seq_one_letter_code
_entity_poly.pdbx_strand_id
1 'polypeptide(L)'
;MSNIIDRIGEFAHRQKLSIRKIENKIGASNGTISKAIGKDKDIQTKWIALFVEQFPEVNPVWLLTGIGSMLLYKEEKDNIESKLASDPQGEYETRASKQNQEIIASLKQVIAALEGQLKEKERIIELKDRIIRELEK
;
A
#
# COMPACT_ATOMS: atom_id res chain seq x y z
N MET A 1 -28.15 13.18 5.33
CA MET A 1 -26.93 12.59 5.93
C MET A 1 -26.67 11.30 5.19
N SER A 2 -25.42 11.01 4.78
CA SER A 2 -25.11 9.74 4.13
C SER A 2 -25.10 8.63 5.17
N ASN A 3 -25.97 7.62 5.01
CA ASN A 3 -26.00 6.46 5.89
C ASN A 3 -24.97 5.40 5.42
N ILE A 4 -24.81 4.33 6.20
CA ILE A 4 -23.80 3.28 5.91
C ILE A 4 -24.03 2.66 4.53
N ILE A 5 -25.30 2.52 4.12
CA ILE A 5 -25.67 1.89 2.86
C ILE A 5 -25.28 2.78 1.68
N ASP A 6 -25.47 4.10 1.81
CA ASP A 6 -25.04 5.04 0.77
C ASP A 6 -23.52 4.99 0.57
N ARG A 7 -22.75 4.78 1.64
CA ARG A 7 -21.28 4.61 1.55
C ARG A 7 -20.86 3.31 0.88
N ILE A 8 -21.60 2.21 1.10
CA ILE A 8 -21.40 0.98 0.30
C ILE A 8 -21.68 1.27 -1.19
N GLY A 9 -22.69 2.08 -1.48
CA GLY A 9 -22.99 2.55 -2.84
C GLY A 9 -21.86 3.38 -3.43
N GLU A 10 -21.29 4.31 -2.66
CA GLU A 10 -20.15 5.13 -3.07
C GLU A 10 -18.92 4.27 -3.39
N PHE A 11 -18.60 3.32 -2.53
CA PHE A 11 -17.53 2.36 -2.77
C PHE A 11 -17.75 1.56 -4.05
N ALA A 12 -18.97 1.05 -4.27
CA ALA A 12 -19.31 0.31 -5.47
C ALA A 12 -19.07 1.15 -6.74
N HIS A 13 -19.47 2.43 -6.70
CA HIS A 13 -19.27 3.35 -7.80
C HIS A 13 -17.78 3.58 -8.08
N ARG A 14 -16.97 3.86 -7.06
CA ARG A 14 -15.52 4.08 -7.21
C ARG A 14 -14.79 2.85 -7.75
N GLN A 15 -15.12 1.67 -7.24
CA GLN A 15 -14.51 0.41 -7.68
C GLN A 15 -15.09 -0.12 -9.00
N LYS A 16 -16.03 0.59 -9.64
CA LYS A 16 -16.75 0.15 -10.85
C LYS A 16 -17.41 -1.23 -10.68
N LEU A 17 -17.93 -1.49 -9.48
CA LEU A 17 -18.67 -2.70 -9.12
C LEU A 17 -20.17 -2.42 -9.11
N SER A 18 -20.97 -3.38 -9.59
CA SER A 18 -22.42 -3.31 -9.40
C SER A 18 -22.79 -3.72 -7.96
N ILE A 19 -23.85 -3.13 -7.43
CA ILE A 19 -24.38 -3.50 -6.10
C ILE A 19 -24.72 -4.98 -6.03
N ARG A 20 -25.24 -5.55 -7.11
CA ARG A 20 -25.52 -6.98 -7.22
C ARG A 20 -24.26 -7.83 -7.04
N LYS A 21 -23.11 -7.38 -7.57
CA LYS A 21 -21.83 -8.09 -7.39
C LYS A 21 -21.38 -8.05 -5.93
N ILE A 22 -21.62 -6.94 -5.23
CA ILE A 22 -21.38 -6.84 -3.79
C ILE A 22 -22.31 -7.78 -3.02
N GLU A 23 -23.62 -7.74 -3.28
CA GLU A 23 -24.62 -8.63 -2.66
C GLU A 23 -24.23 -10.11 -2.83
N ASN A 24 -23.87 -10.51 -4.05
CA ASN A 24 -23.41 -11.88 -4.32
C ASN A 24 -22.12 -12.22 -3.54
N LYS A 25 -21.15 -11.31 -3.47
CA LYS A 25 -19.87 -11.56 -2.81
C LYS A 25 -20.02 -11.71 -1.29
N ILE A 26 -20.92 -10.96 -0.67
CA ILE A 26 -21.24 -11.09 0.76
C ILE A 26 -22.31 -12.16 1.05
N GLY A 27 -22.81 -12.87 0.03
CA GLY A 27 -23.86 -13.89 0.19
C GLY A 27 -25.24 -13.35 0.57
N ALA A 28 -25.53 -12.09 0.24
CA ALA A 28 -26.84 -11.47 0.42
C ALA A 28 -27.78 -11.75 -0.75
N SER A 29 -29.08 -11.83 -0.47
CA SER A 29 -30.11 -11.92 -1.52
C SER A 29 -30.15 -10.64 -2.36
N ASN A 30 -30.49 -10.79 -3.65
CA ASN A 30 -30.71 -9.67 -4.56
C ASN A 30 -31.71 -8.68 -3.95
N GLY A 31 -31.31 -7.42 -3.76
CA GLY A 31 -32.17 -6.40 -3.18
C GLY A 31 -31.87 -6.04 -1.73
N THR A 32 -31.01 -6.79 -1.03
CA THR A 32 -30.68 -6.53 0.38
C THR A 32 -30.04 -5.15 0.56
N ILE A 33 -29.08 -4.81 -0.30
CA ILE A 33 -28.39 -3.52 -0.29
C ILE A 33 -29.06 -2.58 -1.31
N SER A 34 -29.30 -3.07 -2.53
CA SER A 34 -29.77 -2.26 -3.65
C SER A 34 -31.15 -1.63 -3.44
N LYS A 35 -32.05 -2.24 -2.66
CA LYS A 35 -33.35 -1.60 -2.33
C LYS A 35 -33.26 -0.59 -1.19
N ALA A 36 -32.17 -0.60 -0.43
CA ALA A 36 -32.00 0.24 0.76
C ALA A 36 -31.19 1.51 0.48
N ILE A 37 -30.31 1.49 -0.54
CA ILE A 37 -29.56 2.67 -1.02
C ILE A 37 -30.53 3.83 -1.31
N GLY A 38 -30.24 5.01 -0.76
CA GLY A 38 -31.00 6.24 -1.02
C GLY A 38 -32.43 6.27 -0.49
N LYS A 39 -32.86 5.27 0.31
CA LYS A 39 -34.23 5.18 0.84
C LYS A 39 -34.35 5.36 2.35
N ASP A 40 -33.31 5.89 3.00
CA ASP A 40 -33.24 6.07 4.46
C ASP A 40 -33.63 4.81 5.24
N LYS A 41 -33.18 3.65 4.74
CA LYS A 41 -33.42 2.36 5.37
C LYS A 41 -32.14 1.87 6.04
N ASP A 42 -32.31 1.17 7.14
CA ASP A 42 -31.22 0.48 7.81
C ASP A 42 -30.88 -0.86 7.15
N ILE A 43 -29.66 -1.31 7.38
CA ILE A 43 -29.18 -2.64 7.02
C ILE A 43 -28.80 -3.40 8.28
N GLN A 44 -29.04 -4.71 8.29
CA GLN A 44 -28.62 -5.55 9.41
C GLN A 44 -27.09 -5.56 9.53
N THR A 45 -26.60 -5.51 10.78
CA THR A 45 -25.16 -5.51 11.11
C THR A 45 -24.38 -6.66 10.48
N LYS A 46 -25.01 -7.82 10.31
CA LYS A 46 -24.41 -8.99 9.63
C LYS A 46 -23.85 -8.64 8.25
N TRP A 47 -24.56 -7.84 7.46
CA TRP A 47 -24.14 -7.48 6.11
C TRP A 47 -22.97 -6.50 6.12
N ILE A 48 -22.89 -5.64 7.13
CA ILE A 48 -21.76 -4.73 7.34
C ILE A 48 -20.51 -5.54 7.68
N ALA A 49 -20.63 -6.52 8.59
CA ALA A 49 -19.51 -7.40 8.95
C ALA A 49 -18.99 -8.19 7.74
N LEU A 50 -19.88 -8.87 7.01
CA LEU A 50 -19.51 -9.61 5.81
C LEU A 50 -18.93 -8.71 4.71
N PHE A 51 -19.41 -7.48 4.59
CA PHE A 51 -18.84 -6.51 3.65
C PHE A 51 -17.39 -6.17 4.00
N VAL A 52 -17.10 -5.83 5.25
CA VAL A 52 -15.72 -5.52 5.68
C VAL A 52 -14.81 -6.74 5.56
N GLU A 53 -15.30 -7.95 5.80
CA GLU A 53 -14.55 -9.20 5.58
C GLU A 53 -14.22 -9.43 4.09
N GLN A 54 -15.15 -9.14 3.18
CA GLN A 54 -14.98 -9.37 1.75
C GLN A 54 -14.25 -8.23 1.02
N PHE A 55 -14.16 -7.06 1.64
CA PHE A 55 -13.49 -5.87 1.14
C PHE A 55 -12.56 -5.28 2.22
N PRO A 56 -11.48 -5.99 2.59
CA PRO A 56 -10.57 -5.59 3.67
C PRO A 56 -9.82 -4.28 3.38
N GLU A 57 -9.83 -3.81 2.14
CA GLU A 57 -9.30 -2.52 1.74
C GLU A 57 -10.14 -1.33 2.22
N VAL A 58 -11.41 -1.56 2.55
CA VAL A 58 -12.33 -0.51 2.99
C VAL A 58 -12.04 -0.16 4.44
N ASN A 59 -11.92 1.14 4.71
CA ASN A 59 -11.78 1.67 6.06
C ASN A 59 -13.10 1.55 6.84
N PRO A 60 -13.16 0.74 7.93
CA PRO A 60 -14.38 0.56 8.70
C PRO A 60 -14.83 1.83 9.42
N VAL A 61 -13.88 2.69 9.81
CA VAL A 61 -14.19 3.97 10.46
C VAL A 61 -14.96 4.86 9.49
N TRP A 62 -14.48 4.98 8.25
CA TRP A 62 -15.18 5.74 7.22
C TRP A 62 -16.54 5.11 6.90
N LEU A 63 -16.62 3.78 6.78
CA LEU A 63 -17.87 3.10 6.49
C LEU A 63 -18.95 3.36 7.56
N LEU A 64 -18.58 3.39 8.84
CA LEU A 64 -19.52 3.58 9.95
C LEU A 64 -19.84 5.05 10.23
N THR A 65 -18.83 5.92 10.17
CA THR A 65 -18.94 7.32 10.62
C THR A 65 -19.01 8.33 9.48
N GLY A 66 -18.57 7.94 8.29
CA GLY A 66 -18.34 8.85 7.17
C GLY A 66 -17.07 9.70 7.29
N ILE A 67 -16.28 9.52 8.36
CA ILE A 67 -15.08 10.31 8.63
C ILE A 67 -13.83 9.59 8.11
N GLY A 68 -12.95 10.33 7.44
CA GLY A 68 -11.67 9.84 6.95
C GLY A 68 -11.72 9.32 5.51
N SER A 69 -10.69 8.59 5.10
CA SER A 69 -10.57 8.03 3.76
C SER A 69 -11.39 6.75 3.61
N MET A 70 -12.01 6.55 2.43
CA MET A 70 -12.75 5.32 2.10
C MET A 70 -11.89 4.06 2.14
N LEU A 71 -10.67 4.14 1.62
CA LEU A 71 -9.73 3.03 1.56
C LEU A 71 -8.63 3.22 2.61
N LEU A 72 -8.18 2.12 3.20
CA LEU A 72 -7.06 2.10 4.15
C LEU A 72 -5.73 2.46 3.48
N TYR A 73 -5.58 2.12 2.20
CA TYR A 73 -4.41 2.45 1.38
C TYR A 73 -4.86 3.30 0.20
N LYS A 74 -4.17 4.42 -0.06
CA LYS A 74 -4.40 5.20 -1.28
C LYS A 74 -3.83 4.42 -2.46
N GLU A 75 -4.68 4.03 -3.42
CA GLU A 75 -4.18 3.74 -4.75
C GLU A 75 -3.70 5.07 -5.37
N GLU A 76 -2.39 5.24 -5.50
CA GLU A 76 -1.75 6.40 -6.14
C GLU A 76 -1.99 6.45 -7.68
N LYS A 77 -3.07 5.85 -8.18
CA LYS A 77 -3.28 5.71 -9.62
C LYS A 77 -4.06 6.84 -10.28
N ASP A 78 -4.76 7.68 -9.52
CA ASP A 78 -5.64 8.71 -10.10
C ASP A 78 -5.17 10.17 -9.90
N ASN A 79 -3.91 10.40 -9.51
CA ASN A 79 -3.43 11.75 -9.14
C ASN A 79 -2.14 12.21 -9.84
N ILE A 80 -1.83 11.69 -11.04
CA ILE A 80 -0.66 12.15 -11.81
C ILE A 80 -1.00 13.37 -12.67
N GLU A 81 -2.24 13.51 -13.18
CA GLU A 81 -2.54 14.54 -14.19
C GLU A 81 -3.01 15.90 -13.63
N SER A 82 -3.53 15.98 -12.40
CA SER A 82 -4.18 17.22 -11.91
C SER A 82 -3.37 18.06 -10.91
N LYS A 83 -2.21 17.60 -10.43
CA LYS A 83 -1.45 18.26 -9.35
C LYS A 83 -0.30 19.17 -9.79
N LEU A 84 -0.02 19.28 -11.09
CA LEU A 84 1.14 20.05 -11.57
C LEU A 84 0.98 21.58 -11.54
N ALA A 85 -0.18 22.12 -11.13
CA ALA A 85 -0.46 23.55 -11.32
C ALA A 85 -0.40 24.43 -10.07
N SER A 86 -0.28 23.93 -8.84
CA SER A 86 -0.14 24.81 -7.65
C SER A 86 0.10 24.06 -6.33
N ASP A 87 1.36 23.91 -5.90
CA ASP A 87 1.65 23.75 -4.46
C ASP A 87 3.16 23.92 -4.13
N PRO A 88 3.55 24.56 -3.00
CA PRO A 88 4.94 24.63 -2.50
C PRO A 88 5.59 23.28 -2.14
N GLN A 89 4.91 22.16 -2.39
CA GLN A 89 5.36 20.79 -2.14
C GLN A 89 6.53 20.36 -3.05
N GLY A 90 6.69 20.99 -4.22
CA GLY A 90 7.73 20.63 -5.20
C GLY A 90 9.16 20.81 -4.69
N GLU A 91 9.43 21.79 -3.82
CA GLU A 91 10.76 21.97 -3.23
C GLU A 91 11.11 20.88 -2.22
N TYR A 92 10.13 20.42 -1.43
CA TYR A 92 10.30 19.33 -0.48
C TYR A 92 10.55 18.00 -1.17
N GLU A 93 9.76 17.68 -2.21
CA GLU A 93 9.95 16.46 -3.00
C GLU A 93 11.28 16.47 -3.76
N THR A 94 11.68 17.62 -4.30
CA THR A 94 12.98 17.77 -4.98
C THR A 94 14.15 17.60 -4.02
N ARG A 95 14.07 18.20 -2.82
CA ARG A 95 15.11 18.09 -1.78
C ARG A 95 15.20 16.66 -1.23
N ALA A 96 14.07 16.02 -0.96
CA ALA A 96 14.03 14.62 -0.52
C ALA A 96 14.59 13.68 -1.60
N SER A 97 14.27 13.90 -2.87
CA SER A 97 14.78 13.11 -3.99
C SER A 97 16.29 13.27 -4.16
N LYS A 98 16.80 14.50 -4.05
CA LYS A 98 18.24 14.77 -4.12
C LYS A 98 18.99 14.16 -2.94
N GLN A 99 18.46 14.29 -1.72
CA GLN A 99 19.04 13.67 -0.53
C GLN A 99 19.05 12.14 -0.64
N ASN A 100 17.97 11.55 -1.16
CA ASN A 100 17.91 10.11 -1.40
C ASN A 100 18.94 9.66 -2.45
N GLN A 101 19.16 10.44 -3.52
CA GLN A 101 20.20 10.16 -4.50
C GLN A 101 21.60 10.21 -3.89
N GLU A 102 21.87 11.20 -3.04
CA GLU A 102 23.15 11.33 -2.32
C GLU A 102 23.38 10.15 -1.35
N ILE A 103 22.34 9.73 -0.62
CA ILE A 103 22.38 8.54 0.26
C ILE A 103 22.64 7.27 -0.56
N ILE A 104 21.95 7.09 -1.69
CA ILE A 104 22.16 5.91 -2.55
C ILE A 104 23.60 5.89 -3.08
N ALA A 105 24.13 7.04 -3.48
CA ALA A 105 25.50 7.15 -3.97
C ALA A 105 26.52 6.77 -2.87
N SER A 106 26.36 7.27 -1.65
CA SER A 106 27.26 6.96 -0.54
C SER A 106 27.16 5.48 -0.13
N LEU A 107 25.95 4.91 -0.08
CA LEU A 107 25.76 3.48 0.21
C LEU A 107 26.44 2.59 -0.83
N LYS A 108 26.35 2.93 -2.12
CA LYS A 108 27.06 2.19 -3.19
C LYS A 108 28.58 2.22 -3.00
N GLN A 109 29.13 3.36 -2.58
CA GLN A 109 30.57 3.46 -2.29
C GLN A 109 30.97 2.58 -1.09
N VAL A 110 30.16 2.55 -0.03
CA VAL A 110 30.40 1.70 1.14
C VAL A 110 30.36 0.22 0.75
N ILE A 111 29.37 -0.20 -0.04
CA ILE A 111 29.27 -1.58 -0.53
C ILE A 111 30.52 -1.97 -1.32
N ALA A 112 30.93 -1.14 -2.28
CA ALA A 112 32.13 -1.41 -3.08
C ALA A 112 33.40 -1.52 -2.23
N ALA A 113 33.54 -0.69 -1.19
CA ALA A 113 34.66 -0.77 -0.26
C ALA A 113 34.65 -2.06 0.57
N LEU A 114 33.47 -2.47 1.06
CA LEU A 114 33.31 -3.71 1.83
C LEU A 114 33.59 -4.95 0.97
N GLU A 115 33.12 -4.97 -0.28
CA GLU A 115 33.43 -6.02 -1.24
C GLU A 115 34.93 -6.13 -1.50
N GLY A 116 35.61 -4.99 -1.63
CA GLY A 116 37.08 -4.95 -1.75
C GLY A 116 37.80 -5.52 -0.53
N GLN A 117 37.34 -5.17 0.68
CA GLN A 117 37.90 -5.72 1.92
C GLN A 117 37.68 -7.23 2.05
N LEU A 118 36.51 -7.74 1.64
CA LEU A 118 36.22 -9.17 1.65
C LEU A 118 37.17 -9.93 0.71
N LYS A 119 37.33 -9.44 -0.52
CA LYS A 119 38.25 -10.04 -1.49
C LYS A 119 39.69 -10.10 -0.99
N GLU A 120 40.14 -9.06 -0.28
CA GLU A 120 41.48 -9.06 0.29
C GLU A 120 41.61 -10.04 1.47
N LYS A 121 40.58 -10.13 2.33
CA LYS A 121 40.53 -11.14 3.39
C LYS A 121 40.58 -12.56 2.82
N GLU A 122 39.86 -12.84 1.74
CA GLU A 122 39.89 -14.14 1.05
C GLU A 122 41.30 -14.48 0.57
N ARG A 123 42.00 -13.54 -0.08
CA ARG A 123 43.40 -13.74 -0.49
C ARG A 123 44.34 -14.04 0.68
N ILE A 124 44.18 -13.33 1.79
CA ILE A 124 44.98 -13.57 3.00
C ILE A 124 44.75 -14.99 3.53
N ILE A 125 43.50 -15.46 3.51
CA ILE A 125 43.16 -16.83 3.92
C ILE A 125 43.84 -17.84 2.98
N GLU A 126 43.74 -17.65 1.65
CA GLU A 126 44.38 -18.54 0.67
C GLU A 126 45.91 -18.62 0.85
N LEU A 127 46.56 -17.49 1.12
CA LEU A 127 47.99 -17.43 1.38
C LEU A 127 48.36 -18.15 2.69
N LYS A 128 47.59 -17.93 3.76
CA LYS A 128 47.77 -18.64 5.03
C LYS A 128 47.63 -20.15 4.85
N ASP A 129 46.62 -20.60 4.13
CA ASP A 129 46.40 -22.03 3.86
C ASP A 129 47.54 -22.64 3.03
N ARG A 130 48.16 -21.88 2.12
CA ARG A 130 49.36 -22.33 1.40
C ARG A 130 50.55 -22.49 2.34
N ILE A 131 50.81 -21.49 3.20
CA ILE A 131 51.95 -21.52 4.13
C ILE A 131 51.81 -22.69 5.12
N ILE A 132 50.60 -22.90 5.66
CA ILE A 132 50.34 -24.03 6.58
C ILE A 132 50.68 -25.36 5.89
N ARG A 133 50.22 -25.57 4.65
CA ARG A 133 50.54 -26.77 3.86
C ARG A 133 52.02 -26.96 3.55
N GLU A 134 52.80 -25.87 3.48
CA GLU A 134 54.24 -25.94 3.29
C GLU A 134 54.99 -26.27 4.59
N LEU A 135 54.48 -25.82 5.74
CA LEU A 135 55.06 -26.11 7.07
C LEU A 135 54.71 -27.51 7.60
N GLU A 136 53.62 -28.11 7.13
CA GLU A 136 53.17 -29.46 7.50
C GLU A 136 53.87 -30.59 6.68
N LYS A 137 54.72 -30.24 5.71
CA LYS A 137 55.55 -31.18 4.92
C LYS A 137 56.94 -31.35 5.51
#